data_AF-A0AAV9X9I0-F1
#
_entry.id   AF-A0AAV9X9I0-F1
#
_cell.length_a   1.000
_cell.length_b   1.000
_cell.length_c   1.000
_cell.angle_alpha   90.00
_cell.angle_beta   90.00
_cell.angle_gamma   90.00
#
_symmetry.space_group_name_H-M   'P 1'
#
loop_
_entity.id
_entity.type
_entity.pdbx_description
1 polymer ?
#
loop_
_entity_poly.entity_id
_entity_poly.type
_entity_poly.pdbx_seq_one_letter_code
_entity_poly.pdbx_strand_id
1 'polypeptide(L)'
;MEVRQRNQKAEKGSQHHHHLSAGEVIHETAEVTREVVEKVTEKLTCMWDELPSYLKSLKSLSYWHNESVNIYTHLLGAVFFGLLSWVLYITLEPRYPSATASDIYAFLCFFAGCLFCLGMSAFYHTICNHSYEAARWFNVLDYVGIVGLITGSFIPSVYYGFKCETALRDRYWTMVHIKLFWSENIITLNGFGFKQDGRKMTDEDLWWI
;
A
#
# COMPACT_ATOMS: atom_id res chain seq x y z
N MET A 1 -2.82 12.30 -63.91
CA MET A 1 -2.49 13.59 -63.23
C MET A 1 -2.36 13.45 -61.71
N GLU A 2 -2.93 12.43 -61.06
CA GLU A 2 -2.81 12.20 -59.61
C GLU A 2 -1.43 11.72 -59.13
N VAL A 3 -0.65 11.03 -59.98
CA VAL A 3 0.69 10.53 -59.60
C VAL A 3 1.69 11.69 -59.44
N ARG A 4 1.54 12.78 -60.20
CA ARG A 4 2.37 13.99 -60.05
C ARG A 4 2.07 14.77 -58.77
N GLN A 5 0.83 14.72 -58.28
CA GLN A 5 0.45 15.37 -57.01
C GLN A 5 0.94 14.57 -55.78
N ARG A 6 1.02 13.24 -55.86
CA ARG A 6 1.62 12.43 -54.79
C ARG A 6 3.14 12.63 -54.69
N ASN A 7 3.83 12.75 -55.82
CA ASN A 7 5.29 13.00 -55.82
C ASN A 7 5.64 14.42 -55.34
N GLN A 8 4.84 15.44 -55.67
CA GLN A 8 5.04 16.78 -55.09
C GLN A 8 4.74 16.85 -53.58
N LYS A 9 3.86 15.98 -53.06
CA LYS A 9 3.59 15.85 -51.63
C LYS A 9 4.68 15.06 -50.90
N ALA A 10 5.34 14.11 -51.59
CA ALA A 10 6.49 13.36 -51.06
C ALA A 10 7.78 14.20 -51.07
N GLU A 11 8.03 15.00 -52.10
CA GLU A 11 9.20 15.92 -52.16
C GLU A 11 9.05 17.09 -51.18
N LYS A 12 7.83 17.60 -50.95
CA LYS A 12 7.58 18.56 -49.84
C LYS A 12 7.74 17.96 -48.44
N GLY A 13 7.74 16.63 -48.32
CA GLY A 13 8.03 15.93 -47.06
C GLY A 13 9.53 15.72 -46.80
N SER A 14 10.41 16.05 -47.75
CA SER A 14 11.85 15.74 -47.69
C SER A 14 12.75 16.97 -47.53
N GLN A 15 12.22 18.16 -47.26
CA GLN A 15 13.02 19.41 -47.22
C GLN A 15 12.81 20.30 -45.99
N HIS A 16 12.34 19.75 -44.86
CA HIS A 16 12.43 20.41 -43.56
C HIS A 16 12.97 19.47 -42.49
N HIS A 17 14.24 19.10 -42.61
CA HIS A 17 15.04 18.84 -41.41
C HIS A 17 15.36 20.20 -40.78
N HIS A 18 14.40 20.76 -40.02
CA HIS A 18 14.74 21.76 -39.03
C HIS A 18 15.72 21.09 -38.06
N HIS A 19 17.00 21.46 -38.14
CA HIS A 19 17.94 21.20 -37.05
C HIS A 19 17.47 22.05 -35.87
N LEU A 20 16.50 21.54 -35.12
CA LEU A 20 16.09 22.09 -33.85
C LEU A 20 17.34 22.16 -32.98
N SER A 21 17.61 23.33 -32.41
CA SER A 21 18.70 23.44 -31.44
C SER A 21 18.39 22.51 -30.26
N ALA A 22 19.41 22.07 -29.53
CA ALA A 22 19.19 21.25 -28.33
C ALA A 22 18.18 21.90 -27.35
N GLY A 23 18.08 23.23 -27.34
CA GLY A 23 17.11 23.98 -26.53
C GLY A 23 15.65 23.84 -27.00
N GLU A 24 15.39 23.81 -28.31
CA GLU A 24 14.03 23.62 -28.85
C GLU A 24 13.54 22.19 -28.65
N VAL A 25 14.42 21.19 -28.81
CA VAL A 25 14.09 19.79 -28.52
C VAL A 25 13.72 19.62 -27.05
N ILE A 26 14.47 20.23 -26.12
CA ILE A 26 14.15 20.19 -24.69
C ILE A 26 12.80 20.85 -24.39
N HIS A 27 12.51 22.00 -25.02
CA HIS A 27 11.25 22.71 -24.82
C HIS A 27 10.05 21.91 -25.33
N GLU A 28 10.13 21.35 -26.53
CA GLU A 28 9.07 20.54 -27.14
C GLU A 28 8.83 19.26 -26.32
N THR A 29 9.89 18.61 -25.84
CA THR A 29 9.77 17.43 -24.96
C THR A 29 9.11 17.79 -23.63
N ALA A 30 9.44 18.96 -23.06
CA ALA A 30 8.84 19.43 -21.82
C ALA A 30 7.34 19.79 -21.98
N GLU A 31 6.94 20.38 -23.11
CA GLU A 31 5.54 20.67 -23.41
C GLU A 31 4.72 19.39 -23.60
N VAL A 32 5.21 18.43 -24.39
CA VAL A 32 4.54 17.13 -24.57
C VAL A 32 4.40 16.40 -23.25
N THR A 33 5.44 16.42 -22.41
CA THR A 33 5.40 15.82 -21.08
C THR A 33 4.34 16.50 -20.20
N ARG A 34 4.24 17.83 -20.21
CA ARG A 34 3.20 18.56 -19.47
C ARG A 34 1.80 18.23 -19.96
N GLU A 35 1.58 18.20 -21.26
CA GLU A 35 0.26 17.90 -21.83
C GLU A 35 -0.20 16.48 -21.47
N VAL A 36 0.72 15.50 -21.53
CA VAL A 36 0.44 14.13 -21.10
C VAL A 36 0.11 14.09 -19.61
N VAL A 37 0.92 14.75 -18.77
CA VAL A 37 0.68 14.83 -17.32
C VAL A 37 -0.68 15.46 -17.03
N GLU A 38 -1.04 16.54 -17.73
CA GLU A 38 -2.31 17.25 -17.52
C GLU A 38 -3.53 16.42 -17.95
N LYS A 39 -3.46 15.73 -19.10
CA LYS A 39 -4.51 14.81 -19.56
C LYS A 39 -4.69 13.61 -18.64
N VAL A 40 -3.59 13.04 -18.15
CA VAL A 40 -3.62 11.95 -17.15
C VAL A 40 -4.24 12.46 -15.86
N THR A 41 -3.79 13.62 -15.39
CA THR A 41 -4.28 14.33 -14.21
C THR A 41 -5.80 14.58 -14.30
N GLU A 42 -6.29 15.12 -15.42
CA GLU A 42 -7.72 15.38 -15.67
C GLU A 42 -8.54 14.09 -15.63
N LYS A 43 -8.09 13.06 -16.35
CA LYS A 43 -8.79 11.77 -16.42
C LYS A 43 -8.84 11.07 -15.06
N LEU A 44 -7.76 11.17 -14.27
CA LEU A 44 -7.73 10.69 -12.89
C LEU A 44 -8.71 11.47 -12.02
N THR A 45 -8.78 12.79 -12.15
CA THR A 45 -9.73 13.61 -11.36
C THR A 45 -11.17 13.23 -11.64
N CYS A 46 -11.52 13.11 -12.92
CA CYS A 46 -12.87 12.74 -13.32
C CYS A 46 -13.23 11.32 -12.85
N MET A 47 -12.24 10.42 -12.75
CA MET A 47 -12.42 9.09 -12.14
C MET A 47 -12.74 9.15 -10.64
N TRP A 48 -12.26 10.17 -9.91
CA TRP A 48 -12.50 10.36 -8.48
C TRP A 48 -13.68 11.30 -8.16
N ASP A 49 -14.04 12.21 -9.06
CA ASP A 49 -15.14 13.18 -8.90
C ASP A 49 -16.52 12.49 -8.91
N GLU A 50 -16.65 11.33 -9.56
CA GLU A 50 -17.81 10.45 -9.53
C GLU A 50 -17.88 9.64 -8.22
N LEU A 51 -17.84 10.28 -7.04
CA LEU A 51 -17.82 9.68 -5.68
C LEU A 51 -18.24 8.19 -5.67
N PRO A 52 -17.31 7.26 -5.88
CA PRO A 52 -17.68 5.86 -6.00
C PRO A 52 -18.13 5.39 -4.62
N SER A 53 -19.31 4.79 -4.55
CA SER A 53 -19.84 4.35 -3.26
C SER A 53 -19.00 3.20 -2.71
N TYR A 54 -18.86 3.12 -1.37
CA TYR A 54 -18.25 1.96 -0.71
C TYR A 54 -18.87 0.63 -1.17
N LEU A 55 -20.14 0.63 -1.58
CA LEU A 55 -20.81 -0.53 -2.16
C LEU A 55 -20.25 -0.93 -3.53
N LYS A 56 -19.84 0.03 -4.39
CA LYS A 56 -19.14 -0.27 -5.65
C LYS A 56 -17.77 -0.90 -5.36
N SER A 57 -17.05 -0.38 -4.36
CA SER A 57 -15.79 -0.96 -3.88
C SER A 57 -15.99 -2.39 -3.37
N LEU A 58 -16.97 -2.65 -2.52
CA LEU A 58 -17.28 -4.02 -2.08
C LEU A 58 -17.73 -4.95 -3.21
N LYS A 59 -18.40 -4.42 -4.24
CA LYS A 59 -18.78 -5.19 -5.42
C LYS A 59 -17.58 -5.60 -6.26
N SER A 60 -16.42 -4.93 -6.15
CA SER A 60 -15.19 -5.33 -6.85
C SER A 60 -14.74 -6.74 -6.48
N LEU A 61 -15.06 -7.20 -5.27
CA LEU A 61 -14.83 -8.57 -4.79
C LEU A 61 -15.54 -9.66 -5.61
N SER A 62 -16.41 -9.32 -6.55
CA SER A 62 -17.13 -10.28 -7.39
C SER A 62 -16.56 -10.44 -8.81
N TYR A 63 -15.54 -9.65 -9.18
CA TYR A 63 -14.92 -9.71 -10.50
C TYR A 63 -13.40 -9.51 -10.43
N TRP A 64 -12.71 -9.82 -11.51
CA TRP A 64 -11.25 -9.70 -11.59
C TRP A 64 -10.81 -8.29 -11.99
N HIS A 65 -9.83 -7.77 -11.26
CA HIS A 65 -9.17 -6.49 -11.49
C HIS A 65 -7.74 -6.52 -10.90
N ASN A 66 -6.98 -5.44 -11.07
CA ASN A 66 -5.57 -5.39 -10.71
C ASN A 66 -5.31 -5.65 -9.21
N GLU A 67 -6.22 -5.19 -8.34
CA GLU A 67 -6.13 -5.41 -6.90
C GLU A 67 -6.67 -6.76 -6.41
N SER A 68 -7.25 -7.60 -7.26
CA SER A 68 -7.89 -8.85 -6.80
C SER A 68 -6.91 -9.76 -6.07
N VAL A 69 -5.68 -9.91 -6.57
CA VAL A 69 -4.67 -10.75 -5.92
C VAL A 69 -4.30 -10.18 -4.56
N ASN A 70 -4.03 -8.87 -4.46
CA ASN A 70 -3.70 -8.20 -3.20
C ASN A 70 -4.82 -8.37 -2.17
N ILE A 71 -6.08 -8.22 -2.57
CA ILE A 71 -7.23 -8.41 -1.67
C ILE A 71 -7.28 -9.86 -1.18
N TYR A 72 -7.28 -10.85 -2.09
CA TYR A 72 -7.51 -12.23 -1.71
C TYR A 72 -6.34 -12.85 -0.96
N THR A 73 -5.08 -12.53 -1.29
CA THR A 73 -3.93 -13.06 -0.55
C THR A 73 -3.95 -12.60 0.91
N HIS A 74 -4.30 -11.33 1.16
CA HIS A 74 -4.39 -10.79 2.51
C HIS A 74 -5.65 -11.26 3.25
N LEU A 75 -6.83 -11.31 2.61
CA LEU A 75 -8.06 -11.85 3.22
C LEU A 75 -7.91 -13.32 3.61
N LEU A 76 -7.40 -14.15 2.70
CA LEU A 76 -7.18 -15.57 2.98
C LEU A 76 -6.14 -15.76 4.09
N GLY A 77 -5.08 -14.94 4.09
CA GLY A 77 -4.11 -14.91 5.18
C GLY A 77 -4.75 -14.55 6.52
N ALA A 78 -5.59 -13.51 6.58
CA ALA A 78 -6.28 -13.10 7.80
C ALA A 78 -7.20 -14.22 8.33
N VAL A 79 -7.99 -14.84 7.45
CA VAL A 79 -8.83 -15.99 7.82
C VAL A 79 -7.98 -17.15 8.32
N PHE A 80 -6.88 -17.46 7.63
CA PHE A 80 -5.96 -18.53 8.04
C PHE A 80 -5.39 -18.29 9.44
N PHE A 81 -4.84 -17.11 9.73
CA PHE A 81 -4.25 -16.81 11.04
C PHE A 81 -5.31 -16.73 12.15
N GLY A 82 -6.53 -16.26 11.85
CA GLY A 82 -7.64 -16.29 12.80
C GLY A 82 -8.07 -17.71 13.17
N LEU A 83 -8.25 -18.57 12.17
CA LEU A 83 -8.56 -19.99 12.38
C LEU A 83 -7.41 -20.72 13.09
N LEU A 84 -6.16 -20.44 12.70
CA LEU A 84 -4.99 -21.03 13.33
C LEU A 84 -4.90 -20.64 14.82
N SER A 85 -5.13 -19.38 15.15
CA SER A 85 -5.18 -18.91 16.54
C SER A 85 -6.23 -19.67 17.35
N TRP A 86 -7.44 -19.82 16.81
CA TRP A 86 -8.52 -20.56 17.46
C TRP A 86 -8.18 -22.03 17.66
N VAL A 87 -7.70 -22.70 16.60
CA VAL A 87 -7.33 -24.12 16.63
C VAL A 87 -6.20 -24.38 17.64
N LEU A 88 -5.18 -23.52 17.67
CA LEU A 88 -4.09 -23.64 18.63
C LEU A 88 -4.59 -23.46 20.06
N TYR A 89 -5.47 -22.50 20.32
CA TYR A 89 -6.03 -22.29 21.66
C TYR A 89 -6.75 -23.55 22.16
N ILE A 90 -7.71 -24.08 21.39
CA ILE A 90 -8.49 -25.26 21.81
C ILE A 90 -7.66 -26.56 21.89
N THR A 91 -6.54 -26.63 21.17
CA THR A 91 -5.68 -27.83 21.15
C THR A 91 -4.62 -27.78 22.24
N LEU A 92 -4.05 -26.60 22.52
CA LEU A 92 -2.92 -26.42 23.44
C LEU A 92 -3.36 -26.19 24.88
N GLU A 93 -4.47 -25.47 25.10
CA GLU A 93 -4.98 -25.18 26.46
C GLU A 93 -5.16 -26.46 27.30
N PRO A 94 -5.86 -27.52 26.84
CA PRO A 94 -6.02 -28.73 27.63
C PRO A 94 -4.75 -29.58 27.72
N ARG A 95 -3.81 -29.40 26.78
CA ARG A 95 -2.56 -30.17 26.71
C ARG A 95 -1.48 -29.61 27.65
N TYR A 96 -1.51 -28.31 27.93
CA TYR A 96 -0.50 -27.62 28.73
C TYR A 96 -1.16 -26.83 29.87
N PRO A 97 -1.66 -27.52 30.92
CA PRO A 97 -2.29 -26.85 32.06
C PRO A 97 -1.31 -25.97 32.86
N SER A 98 -0.01 -26.12 32.64
CA SER A 98 1.03 -25.24 33.19
C SER A 98 1.18 -23.91 32.43
N ALA A 99 0.50 -23.73 31.30
CA ALA A 99 0.52 -22.48 30.56
C ALA A 99 -0.15 -21.38 31.38
N THR A 100 0.51 -20.23 31.45
CA THR A 100 0.08 -19.06 32.19
C THR A 100 -0.71 -18.11 31.30
N ALA A 101 -1.42 -17.15 31.90
CA ALA A 101 -2.05 -16.07 31.15
C ALA A 101 -1.05 -15.27 30.29
N SER A 102 0.19 -15.14 30.75
CA SER A 102 1.26 -14.47 30.00
C SER A 102 1.62 -15.21 28.71
N ASP A 103 1.60 -16.54 28.72
CA ASP A 103 1.81 -17.35 27.51
C ASP A 103 0.69 -17.07 26.49
N ILE A 104 -0.57 -16.99 26.96
CA ILE A 104 -1.74 -16.66 26.13
C ILE A 104 -1.61 -15.26 25.54
N TYR A 105 -1.27 -14.25 26.36
CA TYR A 105 -1.10 -12.88 25.87
C TYR A 105 0.03 -12.77 24.85
N ALA A 106 1.14 -13.48 25.04
CA ALA A 106 2.25 -13.49 24.10
C ALA A 106 1.83 -14.00 22.71
N PHE A 107 1.07 -15.10 22.66
CA PHE A 107 0.51 -15.60 21.40
C PHE A 107 -0.55 -14.66 20.81
N LEU A 108 -1.43 -14.10 21.65
CA LEU A 108 -2.45 -13.15 21.20
C LEU A 108 -1.84 -11.91 20.55
N CYS A 109 -0.72 -11.38 21.06
CA CYS A 109 -0.03 -10.27 20.42
C CYS A 109 0.40 -10.58 18.98
N PHE A 110 0.91 -11.79 18.73
CA PHE A 110 1.28 -12.21 17.37
C PHE A 110 0.06 -12.37 16.46
N PHE A 111 -0.94 -13.14 16.89
CA PHE A 111 -2.13 -13.39 16.06
C PHE A 111 -2.97 -12.13 15.82
N ALA A 112 -3.10 -11.26 16.82
CA ALA A 112 -3.73 -9.96 16.66
C ALA A 112 -2.94 -9.08 15.68
N GLY A 113 -1.60 -9.10 15.73
CA GLY A 113 -0.74 -8.43 14.76
C GLY A 113 -0.97 -8.94 13.33
N CYS A 114 -1.03 -10.26 13.13
CA CYS A 114 -1.33 -10.87 11.83
C CYS A 114 -2.71 -10.43 11.30
N LEU A 115 -3.74 -10.54 12.14
CA LEU A 115 -5.11 -10.16 11.77
C LEU A 115 -5.22 -8.67 11.45
N PHE A 116 -4.58 -7.82 12.25
CA PHE A 116 -4.59 -6.38 12.03
C PHE A 116 -3.85 -6.01 10.73
N CYS A 117 -2.64 -6.51 10.51
CA CYS A 117 -1.87 -6.24 9.30
C CYS A 117 -2.59 -6.71 8.03
N LEU A 118 -2.97 -7.98 7.99
CA LEU A 118 -3.60 -8.56 6.81
C LEU A 118 -5.01 -7.99 6.59
N GLY A 119 -5.75 -7.71 7.68
CA GLY A 119 -7.06 -7.09 7.62
C GLY A 119 -7.02 -5.65 7.10
N MET A 120 -6.09 -4.82 7.60
CA MET A 120 -5.94 -3.44 7.13
C MET A 120 -5.50 -3.38 5.67
N SER A 121 -4.58 -4.25 5.26
CA SER A 121 -4.15 -4.35 3.86
C SER A 121 -5.28 -4.77 2.93
N ALA A 122 -5.99 -5.85 3.27
CA ALA A 122 -7.16 -6.29 2.49
C ALA A 122 -8.24 -5.22 2.41
N PHE A 123 -8.48 -4.49 3.50
CA PHE A 123 -9.43 -3.39 3.52
C PHE A 123 -8.98 -2.26 2.60
N TYR A 124 -7.72 -1.83 2.70
CA TYR A 124 -7.14 -0.81 1.81
C TYR A 124 -7.32 -1.16 0.33
N HIS A 125 -6.86 -2.34 -0.10
CA HIS A 125 -6.97 -2.75 -1.50
C HIS A 125 -8.42 -2.91 -1.98
N THR A 126 -9.37 -3.12 -1.06
CA THR A 126 -10.80 -3.17 -1.40
C THR A 126 -11.38 -1.77 -1.67
N ILE A 127 -10.97 -0.76 -0.89
CA ILE A 127 -11.58 0.59 -0.93
C ILE A 127 -10.65 1.68 -1.49
N CYS A 128 -9.46 1.33 -1.96
CA CYS A 128 -8.50 2.28 -2.53
C CYS A 128 -9.08 3.04 -3.74
N ASN A 129 -10.10 2.49 -4.39
CA ASN A 129 -10.84 3.13 -5.48
C ASN A 129 -12.01 4.04 -5.05
N HIS A 130 -12.23 4.26 -3.74
CA HIS A 130 -13.35 5.06 -3.22
C HIS A 130 -13.11 6.57 -3.32
N SER A 131 -12.02 7.08 -2.77
CA SER A 131 -11.64 8.49 -2.90
C SER A 131 -10.17 8.64 -2.61
N TYR A 132 -9.59 9.75 -3.04
CA TYR A 132 -8.19 10.08 -2.78
C TYR A 132 -7.87 10.05 -1.28
N GLU A 133 -8.74 10.66 -0.46
CA GLU A 133 -8.58 10.72 0.99
C GLU A 133 -8.67 9.34 1.61
N ALA A 134 -9.66 8.53 1.21
CA ALA A 134 -9.79 7.16 1.71
C ALA A 134 -8.55 6.34 1.36
N ALA A 135 -8.11 6.34 0.09
CA ALA A 135 -6.92 5.64 -0.35
C ALA A 135 -5.70 6.05 0.49
N ARG A 136 -5.47 7.34 0.70
CA ARG A 136 -4.36 7.86 1.50
C ARG A 136 -4.42 7.40 2.96
N TRP A 137 -5.57 7.53 3.62
CA TRP A 137 -5.73 7.15 5.03
C TRP A 137 -5.56 5.64 5.24
N PHE A 138 -6.16 4.83 4.38
CA PHE A 138 -6.12 3.38 4.52
C PHE A 138 -4.79 2.78 4.08
N ASN A 139 -4.05 3.46 3.19
CA ASN A 139 -2.67 3.08 2.91
C ASN A 139 -1.76 3.32 4.13
N VAL A 140 -1.88 4.47 4.80
CA VAL A 140 -1.15 4.71 6.06
C VAL A 140 -1.48 3.62 7.09
N LEU A 141 -2.75 3.20 7.19
CA LEU A 141 -3.15 2.11 8.08
C LEU A 141 -2.58 0.75 7.67
N ASP A 142 -2.40 0.48 6.38
CA ASP A 142 -1.73 -0.74 5.90
C ASP A 142 -0.26 -0.77 6.36
N TYR A 143 0.47 0.33 6.19
CA TYR A 143 1.83 0.47 6.71
C TYR A 143 1.92 0.34 8.24
N VAL A 144 0.98 0.95 8.97
CA VAL A 144 0.87 0.78 10.42
C VAL A 144 0.59 -0.69 10.76
N GLY A 145 -0.18 -1.39 9.93
CA GLY A 145 -0.40 -2.83 10.01
C GLY A 145 0.90 -3.63 10.00
N ILE A 146 1.82 -3.34 9.07
CA ILE A 146 3.14 -3.99 8.99
C ILE A 146 3.92 -3.78 10.28
N VAL A 147 3.98 -2.54 10.79
CA VAL A 147 4.67 -2.23 12.05
C VAL A 147 4.02 -2.96 13.24
N GLY A 148 2.70 -3.04 13.25
CA GLY A 148 1.92 -3.79 14.25
C GLY A 148 2.25 -5.29 14.24
N LEU A 149 2.35 -5.92 13.06
CA LEU A 149 2.75 -7.32 12.93
C LEU A 149 4.20 -7.55 13.39
N ILE A 150 5.12 -6.65 13.02
CA ILE A 150 6.51 -6.72 13.50
C ILE A 150 6.50 -6.68 15.03
N THR A 151 5.85 -5.69 15.64
CA THR A 151 5.73 -5.58 17.12
C THR A 151 5.15 -6.86 17.73
N GLY A 152 4.02 -7.33 17.20
CA GLY A 152 3.30 -8.50 17.69
C GLY A 152 4.14 -9.79 17.62
N SER A 153 4.99 -9.92 16.59
CA SER A 153 5.90 -11.08 16.44
C SER A 153 7.08 -11.05 17.41
N PHE A 154 7.57 -9.86 17.79
CA PHE A 154 8.69 -9.73 18.72
C PHE A 154 8.29 -10.06 20.17
N ILE A 155 7.04 -9.82 20.56
CA ILE A 155 6.56 -10.09 21.93
C ILE A 155 6.79 -11.56 22.34
N PRO A 156 6.19 -12.57 21.67
CA PRO A 156 6.40 -13.96 22.03
C PRO A 156 7.85 -14.42 21.78
N SER A 157 8.49 -13.95 20.71
CA SER A 157 9.88 -14.31 20.39
C SER A 157 10.84 -13.95 21.51
N VAL A 158 10.75 -12.73 22.04
CA VAL A 158 11.60 -12.25 23.14
C VAL A 158 11.13 -12.83 24.48
N TYR A 159 9.81 -12.99 24.69
CA TYR A 159 9.25 -13.62 25.89
C TYR A 159 9.80 -15.03 26.12
N TYR A 160 9.73 -15.88 25.10
CA TYR A 160 10.21 -17.26 25.19
C TYR A 160 11.73 -17.36 25.03
N GLY A 161 12.34 -16.53 24.17
CA GLY A 161 13.79 -16.53 23.94
C GLY A 161 14.62 -16.11 25.16
N PHE A 162 14.08 -15.23 26.01
CA PHE A 162 14.73 -14.75 27.23
C PHE A 162 13.91 -15.06 28.49
N LYS A 163 13.24 -16.22 28.51
CA LYS A 163 12.34 -16.61 29.62
C LYS A 163 13.02 -16.54 31.00
N CYS A 164 14.28 -16.98 31.09
CA CYS A 164 15.06 -16.99 32.32
C CYS A 164 15.82 -15.67 32.57
N GLU A 165 15.96 -14.82 31.56
CA GLU A 165 16.81 -13.62 31.62
C GLU A 165 15.98 -12.35 31.44
N THR A 166 15.28 -11.97 32.51
CA THR A 166 14.33 -10.85 32.51
C THR A 166 14.97 -9.52 32.13
N ALA A 167 16.20 -9.26 32.59
CA ALA A 167 16.93 -8.04 32.25
C ALA A 167 17.26 -7.94 30.74
N LEU A 168 17.54 -9.07 30.06
CA LEU A 168 17.73 -9.09 28.62
C LEU A 168 16.41 -8.89 27.88
N ARG A 169 15.37 -9.60 28.32
CA ARG A 169 14.00 -9.48 27.77
C ARG A 169 13.51 -8.05 27.76
N ASP A 170 13.58 -7.38 28.91
CA ASP A 170 13.04 -6.03 29.09
C ASP A 170 13.85 -4.99 28.29
N ARG A 171 15.18 -5.19 28.16
CA ARG A 171 16.02 -4.38 27.27
C ARG A 171 15.61 -4.55 25.81
N TYR A 172 15.43 -5.79 25.33
CA TYR A 172 15.03 -6.03 23.94
C TYR A 172 13.65 -5.46 23.63
N TRP A 173 12.67 -5.65 24.51
CA TRP A 173 11.36 -5.03 24.35
C TRP A 173 11.44 -3.51 24.30
N THR A 174 12.19 -2.89 25.20
CA THR A 174 12.34 -1.43 25.22
C THR A 174 13.01 -0.92 23.94
N MET A 175 14.05 -1.60 23.45
CA MET A 175 14.71 -1.24 22.19
C MET A 175 13.75 -1.33 21.00
N VAL A 176 12.98 -2.43 20.91
CA VAL A 176 12.00 -2.63 19.83
C VAL A 176 10.91 -1.58 19.90
N HIS A 177 10.29 -1.36 21.06
CA HIS A 177 9.24 -0.35 21.22
C HIS A 177 9.71 1.06 20.86
N ILE A 178 10.92 1.46 21.28
CA ILE A 178 11.47 2.76 20.89
C ILE A 178 11.62 2.83 19.37
N LYS A 179 12.22 1.83 18.73
CA LYS A 179 12.43 1.83 17.27
C LYS A 179 11.11 1.90 16.50
N LEU A 180 10.11 1.14 16.93
CA LEU A 180 8.83 1.06 16.24
C LEU A 180 7.97 2.31 16.47
N PHE A 181 8.02 2.91 17.66
CA PHE A 181 7.41 4.21 17.92
C PHE A 181 7.94 5.28 16.96
N TRP A 182 9.26 5.34 16.73
CA TRP A 182 9.83 6.27 15.75
C TRP A 182 9.35 5.99 14.32
N SER A 183 9.28 4.71 13.90
CA SER A 183 8.78 4.38 12.57
C SER A 183 7.30 4.73 12.38
N GLU A 184 6.43 4.47 13.36
CA GLU A 184 5.01 4.82 13.29
C GLU A 184 4.82 6.33 13.17
N ASN A 185 5.57 7.11 13.95
CA ASN A 185 5.53 8.57 13.85
C ASN A 185 6.00 9.04 12.47
N ILE A 186 7.05 8.45 11.90
CA ILE A 186 7.54 8.80 10.56
C ILE A 186 6.48 8.46 9.49
N ILE A 187 5.90 7.26 9.53
CA ILE A 187 4.86 6.81 8.60
C ILE A 187 3.65 7.75 8.67
N THR A 188 3.22 8.07 9.89
CA THR A 188 2.07 8.92 10.15
C THR A 188 2.33 10.36 9.72
N LEU A 189 3.50 10.92 10.06
CA LEU A 189 3.89 12.29 9.69
C LEU A 189 4.14 12.44 8.20
N ASN A 190 4.73 11.45 7.52
CA ASN A 190 4.89 11.47 6.07
C ASN A 190 3.55 11.24 5.37
N GLY A 191 2.72 10.36 5.91
CA GLY A 191 1.33 10.13 5.47
C GLY A 191 0.47 11.38 5.59
N PHE A 192 0.68 12.22 6.62
CA PHE A 192 -0.01 13.51 6.80
C PHE A 192 0.70 14.73 6.19
N GLY A 193 2.00 14.63 5.95
CA GLY A 193 2.89 15.73 5.53
C GLY A 193 2.73 16.17 4.08
N PHE A 194 2.05 15.40 3.23
CA PHE A 194 1.62 15.87 1.92
C PHE A 194 0.41 16.79 2.06
N LYS A 195 0.68 18.07 2.34
CA LYS A 195 -0.18 19.15 1.82
C LYS A 195 0.20 19.28 0.35
N GLN A 196 -0.52 18.56 -0.53
CA GLN A 196 -0.30 18.71 -1.96
C GLN A 196 -0.60 20.16 -2.34
N ASP A 197 0.43 20.81 -2.84
CA ASP A 197 0.34 22.03 -3.65
C ASP A 197 -0.41 21.69 -4.94
N GLY A 198 -1.73 21.50 -4.87
CA GLY A 198 -2.67 21.33 -5.98
C GLY A 198 -2.38 20.24 -7.03
N ARG A 199 -1.30 19.47 -6.90
CA ARG A 199 -0.81 18.55 -7.94
C ARG A 199 -1.39 17.18 -7.70
N LYS A 200 -2.14 16.64 -8.67
CA LYS A 200 -2.87 15.39 -8.49
C LYS A 200 -1.91 14.19 -8.50
N MET A 201 -2.20 13.24 -7.64
CA MET A 201 -1.51 11.95 -7.49
C MET A 201 -1.64 11.16 -8.81
N THR A 202 -0.53 10.72 -9.39
CA THR A 202 -0.51 9.95 -10.65
C THR A 202 -0.69 8.46 -10.38
N ASP A 203 -1.01 7.67 -11.41
CA ASP A 203 -1.07 6.21 -11.27
C ASP A 203 0.26 5.64 -10.76
N GLU A 204 1.41 6.24 -11.11
CA GLU A 204 2.71 5.82 -10.57
C GLU A 204 2.81 6.03 -9.06
N ASP A 205 2.30 7.15 -8.54
CA ASP A 205 2.30 7.43 -7.10
C ASP A 205 1.43 6.43 -6.31
N LEU A 206 0.37 5.88 -6.92
CA LEU A 206 -0.45 4.82 -6.30
C LEU A 206 0.28 3.47 -6.19
N TRP A 207 1.30 3.21 -7.00
CA TRP A 207 2.14 2.01 -6.89
C TRP A 207 3.30 2.16 -5.89
N TRP A 208 3.64 3.39 -5.50
CA TRP A 208 4.76 3.71 -4.61
C TRP A 208 4.34 4.02 -3.17
N ILE A 209 3.05 4.05 -2.88
CA ILE A 209 2.50 4.06 -1.52
C ILE A 209 1.94 2.66 -1.29
#